data_AF-A0A060WM71-F1
#
_entry.id   AF-A0A060WM71-F1
#
_cell.length_a   1.000
_cell.length_b   1.000
_cell.length_c   1.000
_cell.angle_alpha   90.00
_cell.angle_beta   90.00
_cell.angle_gamma   90.00
#
_symmetry.space_group_name_H-M   'P 1'
#
loop_
_entity.id
_entity.type
_entity.pdbx_description
1 polymer ?
#
loop_
_entity_poly.entity_id
_entity_poly.type
_entity_poly.pdbx_seq_one_letter_code
_entity_poly.pdbx_strand_id
1 'polypeptide(L)'
;MSEYKEKIGLKCQFLIEPKPKEPCKHQYDYDAMSVIGFLKHYDLDSHFKLNIEPNHTTLAGHSYEHDVVMASVFGMLGFVDSNTGYLFIYLLFHLYLTR
;
A
#
# COMPACT_ATOMS: atom_id res chain seq x y z
N MET A 1 17.18 7.10 1.63
CA MET A 1 16.20 7.72 2.58
C MET A 1 16.31 7.11 3.98
N SER A 2 16.39 5.78 4.12
CA SER A 2 16.56 5.13 5.43
C SER A 2 17.80 5.62 6.21
N GLU A 3 18.97 5.62 5.58
CA GLU A 3 20.22 6.12 6.20
C GLU A 3 20.13 7.60 6.60
N TYR A 4 19.47 8.43 5.79
CA TYR A 4 19.32 9.85 6.08
C TYR A 4 18.38 10.09 7.27
N LYS A 5 17.32 9.29 7.39
CA LYS A 5 16.40 9.30 8.55
C LYS A 5 17.15 9.00 9.84
N GLU A 6 18.03 8.00 9.83
CA GLU A 6 18.88 7.67 10.97
C GLU A 6 19.83 8.81 11.31
N LYS A 7 20.46 9.41 10.29
CA LYS A 7 21.36 10.56 10.45
C LYS A 7 20.70 11.75 11.15
N ILE A 8 19.41 12.01 10.88
CA ILE A 8 18.66 13.10 11.52
C ILE A 8 17.91 12.67 12.80
N GLY A 9 18.00 11.40 13.19
CA GLY A 9 17.31 10.86 14.37
C GLY A 9 15.78 10.81 14.25
N LEU A 10 15.24 10.76 13.04
CA LEU A 10 13.79 10.79 12.81
C LEU A 10 13.16 9.43 13.15
N LYS A 11 12.24 9.43 14.13
CA LYS A 11 11.52 8.24 14.61
C LYS A 11 10.12 8.14 14.00
N CYS A 12 10.03 7.88 12.70
CA CYS A 12 8.77 7.56 12.02
C CYS A 12 8.82 6.16 11.38
N GLN A 13 7.68 5.58 11.03
CA GLN A 13 7.63 4.40 10.17
C GLN A 13 7.49 4.84 8.72
N PHE A 14 8.31 4.29 7.81
CA PHE A 14 8.09 4.52 6.38
C PHE A 14 7.02 3.57 5.86
N LEU A 15 6.16 4.11 5.00
CA LEU A 15 5.05 3.40 4.39
C LEU A 15 5.19 3.43 2.87
N ILE A 16 4.89 2.32 2.22
CA ILE A 16 4.64 2.22 0.78
C ILE A 16 3.17 1.90 0.60
N GLU A 17 2.50 2.62 -0.29
CA GLU A 17 1.08 2.44 -0.58
C GLU A 17 0.92 1.73 -1.91
N PRO A 18 0.48 0.45 -1.94
CA PRO A 18 0.26 -0.23 -3.18
C PRO A 18 -0.86 0.42 -3.98
N LYS A 19 -0.61 0.64 -5.26
CA LYS A 19 -1.57 1.13 -6.24
C LYS A 19 -1.21 0.57 -7.62
N PRO A 20 -2.16 -0.03 -8.34
CA PRO A 20 -1.88 -0.71 -9.62
C PRO A 20 -1.71 0.25 -10.80
N LYS A 21 -2.38 1.40 -10.77
CA LYS A 21 -2.50 2.38 -11.85
C LYS A 21 -3.09 3.70 -11.35
N GLU A 22 -3.03 4.71 -12.21
CA GLU A 22 -3.50 6.11 -12.05
C GLU A 22 -2.52 7.05 -11.32
N PRO A 23 -1.94 8.08 -12.00
CA PRO A 23 -2.17 8.48 -13.41
C PRO A 23 -1.41 7.60 -14.42
N CYS A 24 -0.50 6.76 -13.94
CA CYS A 24 0.29 5.88 -14.80
C CYS A 24 -0.55 4.69 -15.28
N LYS A 25 -0.22 4.17 -16.48
CA LYS A 25 -0.84 2.94 -17.02
C LYS A 25 -0.58 1.72 -16.13
N HIS A 26 0.60 1.68 -15.51
CA HIS A 26 1.05 0.66 -14.59
C HIS A 26 1.95 1.34 -13.55
N GLN A 27 1.71 1.05 -12.28
CA GLN A 27 2.57 1.42 -11.17
C GLN A 27 3.23 0.15 -10.62
N TYR A 28 4.50 0.25 -10.22
CA TYR A 28 5.34 -0.90 -9.87
C TYR A 28 4.96 -1.52 -8.53
N ASP A 29 4.53 -0.68 -7.60
CA ASP A 29 3.92 -0.98 -6.32
C ASP A 29 2.48 -1.45 -6.51
N TYR A 30 2.30 -2.50 -7.31
CA TYR A 30 1.00 -2.85 -7.89
C TYR A 30 -0.05 -3.31 -6.87
N ASP A 31 0.33 -4.23 -5.98
CA ASP A 31 -0.47 -4.79 -4.90
C ASP A 31 0.43 -5.12 -3.70
N ALA A 32 -0.17 -5.53 -2.58
CA ALA A 32 0.58 -5.83 -1.37
C ALA A 32 1.69 -6.86 -1.60
N MET A 33 1.43 -7.92 -2.35
CA MET A 33 2.40 -8.99 -2.57
C MET A 33 3.56 -8.59 -3.48
N SER A 34 3.30 -7.78 -4.49
CA SER A 34 4.35 -7.20 -5.36
C SER A 34 5.29 -6.33 -4.55
N VAL A 35 4.74 -5.48 -3.67
CA VAL A 35 5.52 -4.61 -2.79
C VAL A 35 6.30 -5.41 -1.75
N ILE A 36 5.68 -6.39 -1.10
CA ILE A 36 6.35 -7.27 -0.12
C ILE A 36 7.50 -8.02 -0.79
N GLY A 37 7.28 -8.57 -1.99
CA GLY A 37 8.32 -9.25 -2.77
C GLY A 37 9.48 -8.32 -3.12
N PHE A 38 9.19 -7.10 -3.60
CA PHE A 38 10.20 -6.09 -3.87
C PHE A 38 11.01 -5.73 -2.61
N LEU A 39 10.34 -5.45 -1.50
CA LEU A 39 11.01 -5.07 -0.25
C LEU A 39 11.90 -6.19 0.28
N LYS A 40 11.44 -7.44 0.24
CA LYS A 40 12.24 -8.60 0.66
C LYS A 40 13.41 -8.87 -0.29
N HIS A 41 13.24 -8.65 -1.59
CA HIS A 41 14.30 -8.86 -2.57
C HIS A 41 15.48 -7.90 -2.38
N TYR A 42 15.21 -6.68 -1.90
CA TYR A 42 16.22 -5.65 -1.66
C TYR A 42 16.57 -5.44 -0.19
N ASP A 43 16.18 -6.37 0.70
CA ASP A 43 16.43 -6.30 2.16
C ASP A 43 15.91 -5.01 2.82
N LEU A 44 14.80 -4.47 2.30
CA LEU A 44 14.16 -3.23 2.77
C LEU A 44 12.96 -3.47 3.71
N ASP A 45 12.56 -4.73 3.91
CA ASP A 45 11.35 -5.10 4.67
C ASP A 45 11.43 -4.76 6.16
N SER A 46 12.63 -4.57 6.70
CA SER A 46 12.85 -4.07 8.08
C SER A 46 12.60 -2.56 8.24
N HIS A 47 12.62 -1.80 7.14
CA HIS A 47 12.52 -0.34 7.16
C HIS A 47 11.15 0.18 6.74
N PHE A 48 10.41 -0.59 5.95
CA PHE A 48 9.13 -0.19 5.35
C PHE A 48 7.99 -1.10 5.81
N LYS A 49 6.81 -0.49 5.92
CA LYS A 49 5.52 -1.18 6.06
C LYS A 49 4.59 -0.73 4.95
N LEU A 50 3.43 -1.37 4.81
CA LEU A 50 2.45 -1.04 3.80
C LEU A 50 1.35 -0.13 4.36
N ASN A 51 0.95 0.87 3.57
CA ASN A 51 -0.32 1.56 3.71
C ASN A 51 -1.32 0.94 2.74
N ILE A 52 -2.38 0.30 3.22
CA ILE A 52 -3.35 -0.36 2.34
C ILE A 52 -4.57 0.52 2.13
N GLU A 53 -4.89 0.82 0.88
CA GLU A 53 -6.13 1.47 0.48
C GLU A 53 -7.05 0.43 -0.19
N PRO A 54 -8.21 0.07 0.39
CA PRO A 54 -9.10 -0.95 -0.16
C PRO A 54 -9.56 -0.65 -1.60
N ASN A 55 -9.70 0.62 -1.97
CA ASN A 55 -10.01 0.99 -3.34
C ASN A 55 -8.87 0.59 -4.31
N HIS A 56 -7.61 0.85 -3.95
CA HIS A 56 -6.45 0.40 -4.75
C HIS A 56 -6.39 -1.12 -4.86
N THR A 57 -6.71 -1.85 -3.79
CA THR A 57 -6.81 -3.31 -3.78
C THR A 57 -7.86 -3.81 -4.78
N THR A 58 -9.06 -3.20 -4.81
CA THR A 58 -10.08 -3.55 -5.81
C THR A 58 -9.68 -3.15 -7.23
N LEU A 59 -8.98 -2.02 -7.40
CA LEU A 59 -8.47 -1.56 -8.69
C LEU A 59 -7.40 -2.51 -9.26
N ALA A 60 -6.71 -3.26 -8.39
CA ALA A 60 -5.71 -4.27 -8.73
C ALA A 60 -6.34 -5.63 -9.08
N GLY A 61 -7.67 -5.76 -8.94
CA GLY A 61 -8.42 -6.99 -9.23
C GLY A 61 -8.59 -7.92 -8.02
N HIS A 62 -8.28 -7.46 -6.81
CA HIS A 62 -8.39 -8.25 -5.58
C HIS A 62 -9.67 -7.90 -4.80
N SER A 63 -10.06 -8.76 -3.85
CA SER A 63 -11.14 -8.44 -2.90
C SER A 63 -10.68 -7.41 -1.87
N TYR A 64 -11.59 -6.63 -1.28
CA TYR A 64 -11.27 -5.46 -0.45
C TYR A 64 -10.30 -5.76 0.71
N GLU A 65 -10.43 -6.96 1.28
CA GLU A 65 -9.69 -7.44 2.44
C GLU A 65 -8.35 -8.07 2.08
N HIS A 66 -8.14 -8.46 0.82
CA HIS A 66 -7.02 -9.29 0.40
C HIS A 66 -5.69 -8.69 0.84
N ASP A 67 -5.41 -7.44 0.45
CA ASP A 67 -4.12 -6.81 0.73
C ASP A 67 -3.93 -6.48 2.21
N VAL A 68 -5.01 -6.21 2.94
CA VAL A 68 -4.98 -6.02 4.40
C VAL A 68 -4.56 -7.33 5.08
N VAL A 69 -5.15 -8.45 4.67
CA VAL A 69 -4.83 -9.78 5.20
C VAL A 69 -3.39 -10.15 4.84
N MET A 70 -2.97 -9.99 3.58
CA MET A 70 -1.61 -10.30 3.15
C MET A 70 -0.58 -9.45 3.92
N ALA A 71 -0.76 -8.13 3.99
CA ALA A 71 0.14 -7.28 4.74
C ALA A 71 0.20 -7.66 6.24
N SER A 72 -0.94 -8.05 6.83
CA SER A 72 -1.01 -8.47 8.24
C SER A 72 -0.25 -9.79 8.49
N VAL A 73 -0.49 -10.81 7.66
CA VAL A 73 0.15 -12.14 7.77
C VAL A 73 1.67 -12.04 7.65
N PHE A 74 2.17 -11.15 6.80
CA PHE A 74 3.61 -10.92 6.64
C PHE A 74 4.20 -9.96 7.69
N GLY A 75 3.40 -9.45 8.64
CA GLY A 75 3.86 -8.51 9.67
C GLY A 75 4.19 -7.12 9.14
N MET A 76 3.77 -6.80 7.92
CA MET A 76 4.11 -5.58 7.19
C MET A 76 2.96 -4.57 7.12
N LEU A 77 1.80 -4.85 7.72
CA LEU A 77 0.71 -3.88 7.81
C LEU A 77 1.13 -2.69 8.70
N GLY A 78 1.09 -1.48 8.13
CA GLY A 78 1.45 -0.23 8.81
C GLY A 78 0.28 0.70 9.03
N PHE A 79 -0.50 0.97 7.98
CA PHE A 79 -1.68 1.85 8.02
C PHE A 79 -2.74 1.36 7.02
N VAL A 80 -3.98 1.86 7.16
CA VAL A 80 -5.08 1.58 6.24
C VAL A 80 -5.77 2.91 5.89
N ASP A 81 -5.76 3.29 4.62
CA ASP A 81 -6.58 4.39 4.13
C ASP A 81 -8.00 3.88 3.91
N SER A 82 -8.93 4.35 4.75
CA SER A 82 -10.29 3.83 4.79
C SER A 82 -11.18 4.52 3.77
N ASN A 83 -11.16 4.00 2.55
CA ASN A 83 -12.07 4.43 1.49
C ASN A 83 -12.58 3.24 0.66
N THR A 84 -13.50 3.52 -0.25
CA THR A 84 -14.09 2.55 -1.17
C THR A 84 -14.28 3.21 -2.52
N GLY A 85 -13.99 2.47 -3.59
CA GLY A 85 -14.31 2.89 -4.95
C GLY A 85 -15.59 2.26 -5.49
N TYR A 86 -16.08 2.84 -6.58
CA TYR A 86 -17.11 2.21 -7.39
C TYR A 86 -16.43 1.40 -8.49
N LEU A 87 -16.57 0.07 -8.46
CA LEU A 87 -15.95 -0.84 -9.44
C LEU A 87 -16.26 -0.49 -10.92
N PHE A 88 -17.39 0.18 -11.18
CA PHE A 88 -17.79 0.61 -12.53
C PHE A 88 -17.13 1.90 -13.02
N ILE A 89 -16.54 2.69 -12.11
CA ILE A 89 -15.81 3.90 -12.45
C ILE A 89 -14.33 3.59 -12.21
N TYR A 90 -13.58 3.38 -13.28
CA TYR A 90 -12.15 3.05 -13.24
C TYR A 90 -11.24 4.16 -12.67
N LEU A 91 -11.82 5.25 -12.16
CA LEU A 91 -11.15 6.43 -11.64
C LEU A 91 -11.27 6.51 -10.12
N LEU A 92 -10.16 6.80 -9.42
CA LEU A 92 -10.12 6.94 -7.97
C LEU A 92 -11.07 8.04 -7.46
N PHE A 93 -12.13 7.64 -6.76
CA PHE A 93 -12.95 8.53 -5.93
C PHE A 93 -12.67 8.23 -4.46
N HIS A 94 -12.15 9.21 -3.73
CA HIS A 94 -12.06 9.14 -2.27
C HIS A 94 -13.45 9.38 -1.67
N LEU A 95 -14.20 8.30 -1.45
CA LEU A 95 -15.44 8.33 -0.67
C LEU A 95 -15.09 8.10 0.79
N TYR A 96 -15.25 9.14 1.60
CA TYR A 96 -15.10 9.04 3.05
C TYR A 96 -16.25 8.20 3.62
N LEU A 97 -15.91 7.21 4.45
CA LEU A 97 -16.85 6.47 5.29
C LEU A 97 -17.36 7.38 6.43
N THR A 98 -18.18 8.38 6.11
CA THR A 98 -19.05 9.03 7.08
C THR A 98 -20.45 8.51 6.87
N ARG A 99 -21.05 7.99 7.96
CA ARG A 99 -22.41 7.45 8.05
C ARG A 99 -23.44 8.15 7.18
#